data_AF-A0A9K3I538-F1
#
_entry.id   AF-A0A9K3I538-F1
#
_cell.length_a   1.000
_cell.length_b   1.000
_cell.length_c   1.000
_cell.angle_alpha   90.00
_cell.angle_beta   90.00
_cell.angle_gamma   90.00
#
_symmetry.space_group_name_H-M   'P 1'
#
loop_
_entity.id
_entity.type
_entity.pdbx_description
1 polymer ?
#
loop_
_entity_poly.entity_id
_entity_poly.type
_entity_poly.pdbx_seq_one_letter_code
_entity_poly.pdbx_strand_id
1 'polypeptide(L)'
;MHPPISPKPEWRALMDELADIATNEYRSIVFPEPRFVKNFRVATPELEYGRMNIGRYPSKRKPSGGIESFRAIPWIFSWTQTRFHLPVWLGFGAAFKHAIERTRRTSR
;
A
#
# COMPACT_ATOMS: atom_id res chain seq x y z
N MET A 1 19.86 -9.93 -23.35
CA MET A 1 18.58 -9.59 -22.72
C MET A 1 17.79 -8.81 -23.77
N HIS A 2 16.68 -9.33 -24.28
CA HIS A 2 15.87 -8.56 -25.24
C HIS A 2 15.18 -7.41 -24.49
N PRO A 3 15.12 -6.20 -25.07
CA PRO A 3 14.35 -5.13 -24.47
C PRO A 3 12.87 -5.55 -24.39
N PRO A 4 12.17 -5.22 -23.30
CA PRO A 4 10.75 -5.52 -23.21
C PRO A 4 10.00 -4.83 -24.35
N ILE A 5 8.97 -5.51 -24.88
CA ILE A 5 8.06 -4.92 -25.86
C ILE A 5 7.39 -3.67 -25.27
N SER A 6 7.21 -2.64 -26.10
CA SER A 6 6.47 -1.46 -25.68
C SER A 6 5.01 -1.82 -25.39
N PRO A 7 4.43 -1.35 -24.27
CA PRO A 7 3.05 -1.67 -23.93
C PRO A 7 2.09 -0.98 -24.90
N LYS A 8 1.04 -1.70 -25.29
CA LYS A 8 0.00 -1.20 -26.19
C LYS A 8 -0.74 0.00 -25.60
N PRO A 9 -1.28 0.93 -26.40
CA PRO A 9 -2.01 2.10 -25.90
C PRO A 9 -3.16 1.74 -24.94
N GLU A 10 -3.91 0.67 -25.23
CA GLU A 10 -5.01 0.21 -24.40
C GLU A 10 -4.55 -0.34 -23.04
N TRP A 11 -3.33 -0.89 -22.95
CA TRP A 11 -2.76 -1.33 -21.67
C TRP A 11 -2.36 -0.15 -20.81
N ARG A 12 -1.81 0.92 -21.42
CA ARG A 12 -1.47 2.16 -20.71
C ARG A 12 -2.73 2.82 -20.16
N ALA A 13 -3.75 2.98 -21.00
CA ALA A 13 -5.03 3.58 -20.59
C ALA A 13 -5.70 2.80 -19.44
N LEU A 14 -5.65 1.46 -19.48
CA LEU A 14 -6.14 0.64 -18.38
C LEU A 14 -5.30 0.83 -17.12
N MET A 15 -3.96 0.85 -17.23
CA MET A 15 -3.08 1.03 -16.08
C MET A 15 -3.26 2.40 -15.40
N ASP A 16 -3.53 3.46 -16.16
CA ASP A 16 -3.83 4.79 -15.60
C ASP A 16 -5.11 4.74 -14.75
N GLU A 17 -6.18 4.12 -15.26
CA GLU A 17 -7.43 3.92 -14.52
C GLU A 17 -7.23 3.07 -13.26
N LEU A 18 -6.49 1.97 -13.37
CA LEU A 18 -6.21 1.09 -12.23
C LEU A 18 -5.37 1.78 -11.15
N ALA A 19 -4.42 2.63 -11.55
CA ALA A 19 -3.57 3.37 -10.62
C ALA A 19 -4.40 4.34 -9.76
N ASP A 20 -5.36 5.04 -10.34
CA ASP A 20 -6.26 5.94 -9.61
C ASP A 20 -7.12 5.18 -8.61
N ILE A 21 -7.73 4.07 -9.03
CA ILE A 21 -8.59 3.23 -8.17
C ILE A 21 -7.77 2.64 -7.02
N ALA A 22 -6.63 2.01 -7.31
CA ALA A 22 -5.77 1.42 -6.29
C ALA A 22 -5.29 2.46 -5.28
N THR A 23 -4.90 3.64 -5.76
CA THR A 23 -4.44 4.75 -4.91
C THR A 23 -5.54 5.24 -3.99
N ASN A 24 -6.76 5.40 -4.52
CA ASN A 24 -7.91 5.84 -3.74
C ASN A 24 -8.30 4.81 -2.67
N GLU A 25 -8.37 3.53 -3.04
CA GLU A 25 -8.64 2.44 -2.09
C GLU A 25 -7.59 2.39 -0.97
N TYR A 26 -6.30 2.36 -1.35
CA TYR A 26 -5.20 2.40 -0.39
C TYR A 26 -5.32 3.60 0.55
N ARG A 27 -5.54 4.79 -0.02
CA ARG A 27 -5.60 6.02 0.77
C ARG A 27 -6.79 6.05 1.70
N SER A 28 -7.93 5.54 1.28
CA SER A 28 -9.18 5.51 2.07
C SER A 28 -9.03 4.68 3.36
N ILE A 29 -8.15 3.67 3.36
CA ILE A 29 -7.91 2.82 4.53
C ILE A 29 -6.77 3.37 5.38
N VAL A 30 -5.70 3.87 4.74
CA VAL A 30 -4.46 4.19 5.45
C VAL A 30 -4.47 5.57 6.10
N PHE A 31 -5.19 6.55 5.53
CA PHE A 31 -5.15 7.94 6.01
C PHE A 31 -6.40 8.41 6.78
N PRO A 32 -7.63 8.34 6.23
CA PRO A 32 -8.78 8.95 6.90
C PRO A 32 -9.39 8.05 7.98
N GLU A 33 -9.13 6.74 7.97
CA GLU A 33 -9.65 5.81 8.98
C GLU A 33 -9.03 6.09 10.36
N PRO A 34 -9.79 6.66 11.33
CA PRO A 34 -9.22 7.13 12.59
C PRO A 34 -8.60 6.01 13.43
N ARG A 35 -9.06 4.77 13.25
CA ARG A 35 -8.57 3.61 14.00
C ARG A 35 -7.36 2.96 13.35
N PHE A 36 -6.96 3.38 12.14
CA PHE A 36 -5.91 2.70 11.39
C PHE A 36 -4.59 2.69 12.14
N VAL A 37 -4.12 3.85 12.62
CA VAL A 37 -2.85 3.96 13.37
C VAL A 37 -2.89 3.14 14.66
N LYS A 38 -4.03 3.13 15.36
CA LYS A 38 -4.20 2.30 16.57
C LYS A 38 -4.12 0.81 16.21
N ASN A 39 -4.83 0.39 15.17
CA ASN A 39 -4.81 -1.00 14.72
C ASN A 39 -3.41 -1.42 14.26
N PHE A 40 -2.72 -0.59 13.47
CA PHE A 40 -1.35 -0.84 13.02
C PHE A 40 -0.39 -1.09 14.19
N ARG A 41 -0.47 -0.27 15.24
CA ARG A 41 0.37 -0.43 16.46
C ARG A 41 0.06 -1.67 17.28
N VAL A 42 -1.18 -2.16 17.25
CA VAL A 42 -1.60 -3.36 18.00
C VAL A 42 -1.37 -4.63 17.19
N ALA A 43 -1.61 -4.56 15.88
CA ALA A 43 -1.55 -5.70 14.98
C ALA A 43 -0.13 -5.99 14.47
N THR A 44 0.82 -5.06 14.65
CA THR A 44 2.22 -5.18 14.19
C THR A 44 3.21 -4.77 15.28
N PRO A 45 4.45 -5.28 15.26
CA PRO A 45 5.47 -4.92 16.25
C PRO A 45 6.14 -3.57 15.96
N GLU A 46 5.40 -2.57 15.45
CA GLU A 46 5.97 -1.26 15.09
C GLU A 46 6.59 -0.54 16.28
N LEU A 47 5.90 -0.57 17.43
CA LEU A 47 6.35 0.11 18.64
C LEU A 47 7.58 -0.59 19.23
N GLU A 48 7.58 -1.91 19.23
CA GLU A 48 8.69 -2.75 19.67
C GLU A 48 9.91 -2.53 18.79
N TYR A 49 9.73 -2.54 17.47
CA TYR A 49 10.81 -2.26 16.51
C TYR A 49 11.45 -0.88 16.75
N GLY A 50 10.65 0.15 17.00
CA GLY A 50 11.15 1.49 17.30
C GLY A 50 11.91 1.61 18.63
N ARG A 51 11.77 0.65 19.54
CA ARG A 51 12.46 0.60 20.84
C ARG A 51 13.73 -0.26 20.83
N MET A 52 13.91 -1.09 19.82
CA MET A 52 15.05 -2.01 19.72
C MET A 52 16.29 -1.35 19.11
N ASN A 53 17.47 -1.80 19.52
CA ASN A 53 18.78 -1.39 18.96
C ASN A 53 19.08 -2.05 17.60
N ILE A 54 18.08 -2.14 16.72
CA ILE A 54 18.19 -2.81 15.40
C ILE A 54 18.21 -1.76 14.27
N GLY A 55 17.67 -0.57 14.50
CA GLY A 55 17.61 0.51 13.51
C GLY A 55 18.69 1.58 13.73
N ARG A 56 19.38 1.98 12.66
CA ARG A 56 20.32 3.13 12.68
C ARG A 56 19.60 4.48 12.68
N TYR A 57 18.31 4.48 12.32
CA TYR A 57 17.51 5.68 12.10
C TYR A 57 16.19 5.62 12.88
N PRO A 58 15.66 6.77 13.33
CA PRO A 58 14.37 6.82 13.99
C PRO A 58 13.24 6.40 13.03
N SER A 59 12.33 5.56 13.52
CA SER A 59 11.23 4.98 12.73
C SER A 59 10.24 6.02 12.17
N LYS A 60 10.18 7.20 12.81
CA LYS A 60 9.32 8.34 12.42
C LYS A 60 10.16 9.58 12.16
N ARG A 61 9.68 10.45 11.27
CA ARG A 61 10.23 11.79 11.02
C ARG A 61 9.75 12.81 12.08
N LYS A 62 8.51 12.65 12.57
CA LYS A 62 7.91 13.48 13.63
C LYS A 62 7.22 12.56 14.66
N PRO A 63 7.50 12.69 15.97
CA PRO A 63 6.92 11.81 17.00
C PRO A 63 5.39 11.84 17.10
N SER A 64 4.78 12.99 16.82
CA SER A 64 3.33 13.23 16.92
C SER A 64 2.56 13.01 15.61
N GLY A 65 3.22 12.60 14.53
CA GLY A 65 2.57 12.44 13.23
C GLY A 65 1.82 11.12 13.08
N GLY A 66 0.87 11.10 12.14
CA GLY A 66 0.16 9.91 11.70
C GLY A 66 1.04 9.02 10.80
N ILE A 67 0.41 8.27 9.91
CA ILE A 67 1.10 7.35 9.01
C ILE A 67 2.09 8.07 8.08
N GLU A 68 1.81 9.30 7.69
CA GLU A 68 2.65 10.16 6.84
C GLU A 68 4.02 10.50 7.47
N SER A 69 4.15 10.33 8.78
CA SER A 69 5.41 10.55 9.48
C SER A 69 6.34 9.33 9.45
N PHE A 70 5.85 8.16 9.04
CA PHE A 70 6.63 6.93 9.00
C PHE A 70 7.63 6.91 7.85
N ARG A 71 8.77 6.26 8.09
CA ARG A 71 9.70 5.90 7.02
C ARG A 71 9.24 4.60 6.36
N ALA A 72 9.59 4.44 5.08
CA ALA A 72 9.21 3.26 4.29
C ALA A 72 9.73 1.93 4.88
N ILE A 73 10.97 1.89 5.41
CA ILE A 73 11.53 0.68 6.01
C ILE A 73 10.70 0.20 7.22
N PRO A 74 10.49 1.01 8.29
CA PRO A 74 9.63 0.64 9.40
C PRO A 74 8.21 0.22 8.98
N TRP A 75 7.64 0.91 7.98
CA TRP A 75 6.31 0.60 7.45
C TRP A 75 6.25 -0.82 6.88
N ILE A 76 7.13 -1.14 5.92
CA ILE A 76 7.16 -2.47 5.28
C ILE A 76 7.60 -3.55 6.26
N PHE A 77 8.58 -3.25 7.11
CA PHE A 77 9.12 -4.20 8.09
C PHE A 77 8.04 -4.66 9.08
N SER A 78 7.28 -3.74 9.65
CA SER A 78 6.27 -4.06 10.67
C SER A 78 5.19 -5.02 10.13
N TRP A 79 4.72 -4.81 8.89
CA TRP A 79 3.76 -5.73 8.25
C TRP A 79 4.36 -7.03 7.75
N THR A 80 5.67 -7.06 7.51
CA THR A 80 6.38 -8.28 7.15
C THR A 80 6.49 -9.22 8.34
N GLN A 81 6.73 -8.68 9.55
CA GLN A 81 6.81 -9.47 10.79
C GLN A 81 5.52 -10.26 11.05
N THR A 82 4.36 -9.71 10.68
CA THR A 82 3.05 -10.32 10.93
C THR A 82 2.56 -11.18 9.77
N ARG A 83 3.38 -11.32 8.71
CA ARG A 83 3.06 -12.05 7.48
C ARG A 83 1.82 -11.52 6.73
N PHE A 84 1.30 -10.35 7.12
CA PHE A 84 0.13 -9.77 6.47
C PHE A 84 0.48 -8.99 5.21
N HIS A 85 1.69 -8.40 5.16
CA HIS A 85 2.22 -7.73 3.98
C HIS A 85 1.28 -6.67 3.36
N LEU A 86 0.43 -6.03 4.17
CA LEU A 86 -0.55 -5.03 3.74
C LEU A 86 -0.03 -4.00 2.72
N PRO A 87 1.18 -3.41 2.89
CA PRO A 87 1.70 -2.39 1.97
C PRO A 87 1.97 -2.88 0.55
N VAL A 88 2.05 -4.20 0.35
CA VAL A 88 2.43 -4.81 -0.93
C VAL A 88 1.22 -4.97 -1.85
N TRP A 89 0.04 -5.24 -1.29
CA TRP A 89 -1.13 -5.67 -2.07
C TRP A 89 -2.34 -4.75 -1.91
N LEU A 90 -2.39 -3.90 -0.88
CA LEU A 90 -3.57 -3.06 -0.64
C LEU A 90 -3.84 -2.14 -1.84
N GLY A 91 -5.10 -2.13 -2.32
CA GLY A 91 -5.53 -1.39 -3.50
C GLY A 91 -5.64 -2.22 -4.78
N PHE A 92 -4.80 -3.27 -4.95
CA PHE A 92 -4.83 -4.12 -6.15
C PHE A 92 -6.17 -4.85 -6.32
N GLY A 93 -6.77 -5.33 -5.22
CA GLY A 93 -8.04 -6.04 -5.24
C GLY A 93 -9.18 -5.20 -5.82
N ALA A 94 -9.32 -3.95 -5.38
CA ALA A 94 -10.33 -3.02 -5.90
C ALA A 94 -10.10 -2.71 -7.38
N ALA A 95 -8.85 -2.42 -7.76
CA ALA A 95 -8.46 -2.11 -9.12
C ALA A 95 -8.77 -3.28 -10.08
N PHE A 96 -8.33 -4.50 -9.77
CA PHE A 96 -8.58 -5.65 -10.63
C PHE A 96 -10.04 -6.06 -10.69
N LYS A 97 -10.77 -5.96 -9.58
CA LYS A 97 -12.22 -6.19 -9.58
C LYS A 97 -12.92 -5.24 -10.56
N HIS A 98 -12.58 -3.95 -10.54
CA HIS A 98 -13.12 -2.97 -11.47
C HIS A 98 -12.80 -3.31 -12.94
N ALA A 99 -11.56 -3.65 -13.27
CA ALA A 99 -11.18 -4.04 -14.65
C ALA A 99 -11.94 -5.28 -15.15
N ILE A 100 -12.14 -6.28 -14.30
CA ILE A 100 -12.90 -7.50 -14.64
C ILE A 100 -14.38 -7.15 -14.89
N GLU A 101 -14.98 -6.33 -14.03
CA GLU A 101 -16.37 -5.90 -14.17
C GLU A 101 -16.60 -5.04 -15.43
N ARG A 102 -15.66 -4.15 -15.75
CA ARG A 102 -15.68 -3.36 -16.98
C ARG A 102 -15.67 -4.26 -18.22
N THR A 103 -14.72 -5.21 -18.28
CA THR A 103 -14.61 -6.15 -19.40
C THR A 103 -15.92 -6.93 -19.61
N ARG A 104 -16.54 -7.41 -18.53
CA ARG A 104 -17.83 -8.13 -18.60
C ARG A 104 -18.98 -7.29 -19.16
N ARG A 105 -18.97 -5.97 -18.94
CA ARG A 105 -19.99 -5.05 -19.47
C ARG A 105 -19.76 -4.73 -20.95
N THR A 106 -18.53 -4.66 -21.41
CA THR A 106 -18.20 -4.38 -22.81
C THR A 106 -18.38 -5.60 -23.73
N SER A 107 -18.37 -6.82 -23.17
CA SER A 107 -18.63 -8.07 -23.91
C SER A 107 -20.11 -8.48 -23.98
N ARG A 108 -21.02 -7.70 -23.39
CA ARG A 108 -22.47 -7.84 -23.53
C ARG A 108 -23.00 -6.76 -24.46
#